data_AF-A0A847YR54-F1
#
_entry.id   AF-A0A847YR54-F1
#
_cell.length_a   1.000
_cell.length_b   1.000
_cell.length_c   1.000
_cell.angle_alpha   90.00
_cell.angle_beta   90.00
_cell.angle_gamma   90.00
#
_symmetry.space_group_name_H-M   'P 1'
#
loop_
_entity.id
_entity.type
_entity.pdbx_description
1 polymer ?
#
loop_
_entity_poly.entity_id
_entity_poly.type
_entity_poly.pdbx_seq_one_letter_code
_entity_poly.pdbx_strand_id
1 'polypeptide(L)'
;MTPIDAILSSLPAPFNTITPLPDTIIAYIPLVRTYGSLYIPHDAHTELQETRNAIVLKVGSNITNIAPGNTVIPAPGQGIALTETSDIRLLRYDIKDLIAVISD
;
A
#
# COMPACT_ATOMS: atom_id res chain seq x y z
N MET A 1 18.80 8.64 4.96
CA MET A 1 18.00 8.10 3.85
C MET A 1 16.90 7.27 4.46
N THR A 2 15.64 7.62 4.19
CA THR A 2 14.50 6.85 4.72
C THR A 2 14.20 5.68 3.76
N PRO A 3 13.66 4.55 4.24
CA PRO A 3 13.30 3.41 3.39
C PRO A 3 12.36 3.80 2.23
N ILE A 4 11.54 4.84 2.42
CA ILE A 4 10.61 5.33 1.40
C ILE A 4 11.29 6.04 0.23
N ASP A 5 12.41 6.74 0.45
CA ASP A 5 13.18 7.38 -0.64
C ASP A 5 13.69 6.37 -1.66
N ALA A 6 14.17 5.20 -1.19
CA ALA A 6 14.65 4.13 -2.06
C ALA A 6 13.52 3.54 -2.91
N ILE A 7 12.32 3.43 -2.32
CA ILE A 7 11.13 2.93 -3.01
C ILE A 7 10.68 3.96 -4.05
N LEU A 8 10.49 5.22 -3.67
CA LEU A 8 10.13 6.31 -4.59
C LEU A 8 11.10 6.42 -5.77
N SER A 9 12.40 6.22 -5.55
CA SER A 9 13.42 6.24 -6.60
C SER A 9 13.43 5.00 -7.51
N SER A 10 12.86 3.89 -7.05
CA SER A 10 12.75 2.63 -7.81
C SER A 10 11.44 2.52 -8.61
N LEU A 11 10.48 3.41 -8.33
CA LEU A 11 9.17 3.38 -8.98
C LEU A 11 9.28 3.92 -10.41
N PRO A 12 8.68 3.23 -11.40
CA PRO A 12 8.79 3.64 -12.79
C PRO A 12 8.09 4.99 -13.02
N ALA A 13 8.50 5.70 -14.07
CA ALA A 13 8.06 7.06 -14.40
C ALA A 13 6.53 7.36 -14.39
N PRO A 14 5.57 6.42 -14.58
CA PRO A 14 4.17 6.74 -14.31
C PRO A 14 3.90 7.07 -12.84
N PHE A 15 4.63 6.51 -11.87
CA PHE A 15 4.35 6.75 -10.45
C PHE A 15 4.59 8.19 -10.01
N ASN A 16 5.67 8.82 -10.50
CA ASN A 16 6.00 10.20 -10.15
C ASN A 16 4.90 11.17 -10.61
N THR A 17 4.19 10.83 -11.69
CA THR A 17 3.12 11.66 -12.28
C THR A 17 1.72 11.36 -11.75
N ILE A 18 1.51 10.27 -11.00
CA ILE A 18 0.19 10.00 -10.40
C ILE A 18 -0.05 11.02 -9.28
N THR A 19 -1.05 11.87 -9.49
CA THR A 19 -1.58 12.79 -8.47
C THR A 19 -2.75 12.09 -7.76
N PRO A 20 -2.72 11.94 -6.42
CA PRO A 20 -3.85 11.42 -5.67
C PRO A 20 -5.06 12.37 -5.79
N LEU A 21 -6.27 11.82 -5.82
CA LEU A 21 -7.50 12.61 -5.69
C LEU A 21 -7.56 13.23 -4.27
N PRO A 22 -8.29 14.34 -4.07
CA PRO A 22 -8.27 15.11 -2.82
C PRO A 22 -8.46 14.29 -1.55
N ASP A 23 -9.38 13.32 -1.57
CA ASP A 23 -9.74 12.48 -0.41
C ASP A 23 -9.17 11.05 -0.48
N THR A 24 -8.15 10.84 -1.34
CA THR A 24 -7.54 9.53 -1.53
C THR A 24 -6.07 9.51 -1.16
N ILE A 25 -5.59 8.32 -0.79
CA ILE A 25 -4.16 8.04 -0.65
C ILE A 25 -3.72 7.05 -1.72
N ILE A 26 -2.44 7.13 -2.07
CA ILE A 26 -1.76 6.10 -2.85
C ILE A 26 -0.83 5.40 -1.90
N ALA A 27 -1.00 4.09 -1.75
CA ALA A 27 -0.17 3.27 -0.89
C ALA A 27 0.36 2.08 -1.67
N TYR A 28 1.54 1.61 -1.26
CA TYR A 28 2.10 0.35 -1.78
C TYR A 28 1.92 -0.76 -0.75
N ILE A 29 1.57 -1.94 -1.26
CA ILE A 29 1.57 -3.18 -0.50
C ILE A 29 2.77 -4.00 -0.96
N PRO A 30 3.69 -4.37 -0.06
CA PRO A 30 4.76 -5.29 -0.40
C PRO A 30 4.16 -6.67 -0.67
N LEU A 31 4.33 -7.19 -1.89
CA LEU A 31 3.98 -8.57 -2.20
C LEU A 31 5.09 -9.47 -1.67
N VAL A 32 5.07 -9.77 -0.38
CA VAL A 32 6.05 -10.69 0.20
C VAL A 32 5.79 -12.09 -0.38
N ARG A 33 6.55 -12.48 -1.40
CA ARG A 33 6.60 -13.88 -1.82
C ARG A 33 7.31 -14.64 -0.72
N THR A 34 6.56 -15.36 0.10
CA THR A 34 7.12 -16.26 1.11
C THR A 34 7.87 -17.40 0.40
N TYR A 35 9.13 -17.19 0.02
CA TYR A 35 10.05 -18.24 -0.39
C TYR A 35 10.59 -18.95 0.85
N GLY A 36 9.69 -19.63 1.55
CA GLY A 36 10.03 -20.64 2.54
C GLY A 36 9.22 -21.87 2.19
N SER A 37 9.86 -23.04 2.14
CA SER A 37 9.22 -24.34 1.89
C SER A 37 8.24 -24.72 3.01
N LEU A 38 7.18 -23.94 3.17
CA LEU A 38 6.02 -24.25 3.98
C LEU A 38 4.87 -24.31 3.00
N TYR A 39 4.42 -25.53 2.72
CA TYR A 39 3.18 -25.74 1.96
C TYR A 39 2.05 -25.17 2.80
N ILE A 40 1.69 -23.92 2.54
CA ILE A 40 0.50 -23.28 3.06
C ILE A 40 -0.64 -23.85 2.21
N PRO A 41 -1.53 -24.70 2.74
CA PRO A 41 -2.61 -25.27 1.96
C PRO A 41 -3.40 -24.14 1.30
N HIS A 42 -3.97 -24.41 0.12
CA HIS A 42 -4.71 -23.40 -0.65
C HIS A 42 -5.81 -22.72 0.20
N ASP A 43 -6.36 -23.44 1.19
CA ASP A 43 -7.32 -22.98 2.21
C ASP A 43 -6.70 -22.18 3.37
N ALA A 44 -5.40 -22.29 3.65
CA ALA A 44 -4.70 -21.45 4.64
C ALA A 44 -4.29 -20.07 4.08
N HIS A 45 -4.68 -19.74 2.84
CA HIS A 45 -4.83 -18.34 2.42
C HIS A 45 -5.86 -17.57 3.25
N THR A 46 -6.68 -18.24 4.07
CA THR A 46 -7.65 -17.61 4.97
C THR A 46 -6.98 -16.73 6.03
N GLU A 47 -5.71 -17.01 6.40
CA GLU A 47 -5.05 -16.35 7.53
C GLU A 47 -3.52 -16.22 7.41
N LEU A 48 -2.96 -16.38 6.20
CA LEU A 48 -1.84 -15.51 5.87
C LEU A 48 -2.43 -14.11 6.01
N GLN A 49 -2.09 -13.43 7.09
CA GLN A 49 -2.27 -12.00 7.23
C GLN A 49 -1.69 -11.39 5.96
N GLU A 50 -2.55 -11.25 4.95
CA GLU A 50 -2.43 -10.29 3.88
C GLU A 50 -1.97 -9.07 4.65
N THR A 51 -0.69 -8.74 4.48
CA THR A 51 -0.05 -7.77 5.35
C THR A 51 -0.66 -6.47 4.87
N ARG A 52 -1.86 -6.17 5.35
CA ARG A 52 -2.75 -5.10 4.90
C ARG A 52 -2.15 -3.75 5.23
N ASN A 53 -1.01 -3.76 5.91
CA ASN A 53 -0.10 -2.66 6.06
C ASN A 53 0.31 -2.18 4.66
N ALA A 54 -0.44 -1.21 4.17
CA ALA A 54 -0.09 -0.45 3.00
C ALA A 54 0.71 0.76 3.48
N ILE A 55 1.84 1.03 2.85
CA ILE A 55 2.67 2.18 3.22
C ILE A 55 2.30 3.32 2.28
N VAL A 56 1.90 4.44 2.87
CA VAL A 56 1.43 5.61 2.15
C VAL A 56 2.59 6.23 1.39
N LEU A 57 2.41 6.44 0.09
CA LEU A 57 3.37 7.08 -0.77
C LEU A 57 2.98 8.52 -1.10
N LYS A 58 1.68 8.76 -1.34
CA LYS A 58 1.14 10.08 -1.65
C LYS A 58 -0.22 10.25 -1.00
N VAL A 59 -0.51 11.47 -0.57
CA VAL A 59 -1.77 11.85 0.09
C VAL A 59 -2.46 12.93 -0.72
N GLY A 60 -3.78 12.82 -0.84
CA GLY A 60 -4.62 13.84 -1.43
C GLY A 60 -4.60 15.14 -0.62
N SER A 61 -4.94 16.24 -1.29
CA SER A 61 -4.85 17.59 -0.72
C SER A 61 -5.79 17.84 0.46
N ASN A 62 -6.88 17.09 0.60
CA ASN A 62 -7.81 17.23 1.74
C ASN A 62 -7.37 16.42 2.97
N ILE A 63 -6.35 15.56 2.83
CA ILE A 63 -5.92 14.67 3.90
C ILE A 63 -4.84 15.36 4.73
N THR A 64 -5.16 15.71 5.97
CA THR A 64 -4.22 16.37 6.90
C THR A 64 -3.66 15.43 7.97
N ASN A 65 -4.33 14.28 8.20
CA ASN A 65 -4.03 13.38 9.32
C ASN A 65 -3.20 12.15 8.91
N ILE A 66 -2.79 12.06 7.64
CA ILE A 66 -1.98 10.96 7.10
C ILE A 66 -0.83 11.58 6.32
N ALA A 67 0.39 11.09 6.54
CA ALA A 67 1.57 11.53 5.83
C ALA A 67 2.15 10.39 4.97
N PRO A 68 2.89 10.71 3.89
CA PRO A 68 3.75 9.73 3.22
C PRO A 68 4.72 9.08 4.22
N GLY A 69 4.85 7.76 4.15
CA GLY A 69 5.63 6.96 5.08
C GLY A 69 4.80 6.31 6.19
N ASN A 70 3.61 6.85 6.49
CA ASN A 70 2.72 6.21 7.46
C ASN A 70 2.25 4.85 6.95
N THR A 71 2.07 3.92 7.87
CA THR A 71 1.45 2.63 7.55
C THR A 71 -0.06 2.77 7.76
N VAL A 72 -0.86 2.29 6.83
CA VAL A 72 -2.32 2.29 6.95
C VAL A 72 -2.85 0.87 6.76
N ILE A 73 -4.00 0.61 7.36
CA ILE A 73 -4.73 -0.64 7.21
C ILE A 73 -6.04 -0.32 6.48
N PRO A 74 -6.17 -0.62 5.18
CA PRO A 74 -7.40 -0.47 4.44
C PRO A 74 -8.38 -1.62 4.72
N ALA A 75 -9.65 -1.36 4.46
CA ALA A 75 -10.73 -2.34 4.56
C ALA A 75 -10.61 -3.46 3.52
N PRO A 76 -11.10 -4.68 3.83
CA PRO A 76 -11.05 -5.82 2.92
C PRO A 76 -11.67 -5.48 1.56
N GLY A 77 -10.97 -5.82 0.48
CA GLY A 77 -11.49 -5.66 -0.88
C GLY A 77 -11.67 -4.21 -1.33
N GLN A 78 -11.26 -3.23 -0.51
CA GLN A 78 -11.23 -1.83 -0.90
C GLN A 78 -9.92 -1.51 -1.63
N GLY A 79 -9.92 -0.40 -2.35
CA GLY A 79 -8.76 0.10 -3.08
C GLY A 79 -8.79 -0.25 -4.56
N ILE A 80 -8.40 0.73 -5.37
CA ILE A 80 -8.31 0.62 -6.82
C ILE A 80 -6.85 0.34 -7.16
N ALA A 81 -6.58 -0.83 -7.74
CA ALA A 81 -5.25 -1.17 -8.22
C ALA A 81 -4.86 -0.19 -9.34
N LEU A 82 -3.80 0.57 -9.11
CA LEU A 82 -3.23 1.50 -10.09
C LEU A 82 -2.16 0.80 -10.93
N THR A 83 -1.38 -0.07 -10.29
CA THR A 83 -0.29 -0.83 -10.92
C THR A 83 0.03 -2.03 -10.07
N GLU A 84 0.38 -3.14 -10.72
CA GLU A 84 0.84 -4.35 -10.08
C GLU A 84 2.06 -4.85 -10.83
N THR A 85 3.15 -5.08 -10.12
CA THR A 85 4.35 -5.75 -10.64
C THR A 85 4.59 -7.03 -9.85
N SER A 86 5.66 -7.75 -10.18
CA SER A 86 6.01 -9.02 -9.52
C SER A 86 6.32 -8.89 -8.02
N ASP A 87 6.62 -7.68 -7.55
CA ASP A 87 7.16 -7.39 -6.21
C ASP A 87 6.32 -6.36 -5.45
N ILE A 88 5.58 -5.49 -6.16
CA ILE A 88 4.81 -4.40 -5.55
C ILE A 88 3.40 -4.31 -6.14
N ARG A 89 2.45 -4.00 -5.27
CA ARG A 89 1.09 -3.64 -5.67
C ARG A 89 0.80 -2.21 -5.20
N LEU A 90 0.47 -1.34 -6.14
CA LEU A 90 0.09 0.04 -5.88
C LEU A 90 -1.42 0.16 -5.95
N LEU A 91 -2.02 0.64 -4.86
CA LEU A 91 -3.45 0.85 -4.78
C LEU A 91 -3.75 2.28 -4.33
N ARG A 92 -4.86 2.79 -4.86
CA ARG A 92 -5.49 4.03 -4.39
C ARG A 92 -6.63 3.69 -3.45
N TYR A 93 -6.63 4.24 -2.25
CA TYR A 93 -7.69 4.07 -1.26
C TYR A 93 -8.39 5.40 -1.00
N ASP A 94 -9.71 5.37 -0.81
CA ASP A 94 -10.40 6.48 -0.18
C ASP A 94 -10.06 6.50 1.31
N ILE A 95 -9.94 7.68 1.90
CA ILE A 95 -9.65 7.80 3.33
C ILE A 95 -10.73 7.14 4.21
N LYS A 96 -11.98 7.09 3.74
CA LYS A 96 -13.10 6.45 4.45
C LYS A 96 -13.00 4.93 4.47
N ASP A 97 -12.24 4.35 3.55
CA ASP A 97 -12.01 2.91 3.46
C ASP A 97 -10.87 2.44 4.38
N LEU A 98 -10.24 3.34 5.14
CA LEU A 98 -9.17 3.01 6.05
C LEU A 98 -9.71 2.60 7.42
N ILE A 99 -9.31 1.42 7.89
CA ILE A 99 -9.62 0.91 9.23
C ILE A 99 -8.75 1.60 10.27
N ALA A 100 -7.46 1.76 9.98
CA ALA A 100 -6.50 2.35 10.91
C ALA A 100 -5.35 3.05 10.18
N VAL A 101 -4.79 4.04 10.87
CA VAL A 101 -3.54 4.72 10.49
C VAL A 101 -2.55 4.48 11.62
N ILE A 102 -1.43 3.86 11.29
CA ILE A 102 -0.29 3.62 12.18
C ILE A 102 0.74 4.70 11.87
N SER A 103 0.77 5.70 12.74
CA SER A 103 1.81 6.73 12.77
C SER A 103 2.87 6.28 13.77
N ASP A 104 4.12 6.15 13.34
CA ASP A 104 5.28 6.00 14.22
C ASP A 104 5.64 7.36 14.86
#